data_AF-G4ZWU0-F1
#
_entry.id   AF-G4ZWU0-F1
#
_cell.length_a   1.000
_cell.length_b   1.000
_cell.length_c   1.000
_cell.angle_alpha   90.00
_cell.angle_beta   90.00
_cell.angle_gamma   90.00
#
_symmetry.space_group_name_H-M   'P 1'
#
loop_
_entity.id
_entity.type
_entity.pdbx_description
1 polymer ?
#
loop_
_entity_poly.entity_id
_entity_poly.type
_entity_poly.pdbx_seq_one_letter_code
_entity_poly.pdbx_strand_id
1 'polypeptide(L)'
;MGFVNCERAMEQLRGFHKSNYNRAKNGLVGTDWAVPLVDNAFGIGKTRFGAEYIRRCRQLWAADPNQVDDSFLGTLSKCHTIHIQFSPTDLLDAESEFNFVKAVAAFVRHVCRVFELKYGGLPRALSPKSLEDRTSLDLVFAYLTDEVGPLLILIDDIGAAFGDDKLDDVGKRKCLRKFCINILKPIFSIHRLFFLIAGSAPFLSNATLADGSISSARVSFRGRKQQQITG
;
A
#
# COMPACT_ATOMS: atom_id res chain seq x y z
N MET A 1 -20.58 -16.24 11.16
CA MET A 1 -19.58 -15.52 10.34
C MET A 1 -20.22 -14.25 9.81
N GLY A 2 -19.73 -13.08 10.22
CA GLY A 2 -20.29 -11.79 9.78
C GLY A 2 -19.88 -11.48 8.35
N PHE A 3 -20.85 -11.26 7.47
CA PHE A 3 -20.59 -10.78 6.11
C PHE A 3 -20.11 -9.33 6.18
N VAL A 4 -18.84 -9.13 5.85
CA VAL A 4 -18.22 -7.82 5.77
C VAL A 4 -18.71 -7.13 4.49
N ASN A 5 -19.17 -5.88 4.58
CA ASN A 5 -19.54 -5.12 3.40
C ASN A 5 -18.27 -4.68 2.63
N CYS A 6 -17.72 -5.60 1.84
CA CYS A 6 -16.53 -5.38 1.01
C CYS A 6 -16.74 -4.28 -0.03
N GLU A 7 -17.97 -4.06 -0.51
CA GLU A 7 -18.25 -3.06 -1.53
C GLU A 7 -17.95 -1.66 -1.03
N ARG A 8 -18.44 -1.30 0.16
CA ARG A 8 -18.15 0.02 0.76
C ARG A 8 -16.65 0.22 1.00
N ALA A 9 -15.94 -0.81 1.46
CA ALA A 9 -14.50 -0.75 1.66
C ALA A 9 -13.74 -0.55 0.33
N MET A 10 -14.16 -1.23 -0.74
CA MET A 10 -13.61 -1.03 -2.08
C MET A 10 -13.89 0.37 -2.62
N GLU A 11 -15.07 0.93 -2.38
CA GLU A 11 -15.42 2.30 -2.77
C GLU A 11 -14.56 3.34 -2.06
N GLN A 12 -14.34 3.17 -0.74
CA GLN A 12 -13.44 4.04 0.03
C GLN A 12 -12.01 3.98 -0.50
N LEU A 13 -11.48 2.77 -0.69
CA LEU A 13 -10.14 2.58 -1.25
C LEU A 13 -10.01 3.23 -2.63
N ARG A 14 -11.01 3.04 -3.50
CA ARG A 14 -11.06 3.68 -4.82
C ARG A 14 -11.09 5.20 -4.71
N GLY A 15 -11.82 5.77 -3.77
CA GLY A 15 -11.85 7.21 -3.50
C GLY A 15 -10.46 7.75 -3.14
N PHE A 16 -9.74 7.07 -2.23
CA PHE A 16 -8.39 7.46 -1.83
C PHE A 16 -7.40 7.36 -3.00
N HIS A 17 -7.40 6.25 -3.72
CA HIS A 17 -6.55 6.08 -4.91
C HIS A 17 -6.85 7.12 -6.00
N LYS A 18 -8.12 7.45 -6.26
CA LYS A 18 -8.50 8.47 -7.25
C LYS A 18 -7.98 9.86 -6.85
N SER A 19 -8.11 10.20 -5.57
CA SER A 19 -7.60 11.47 -5.02
C SER A 19 -6.09 11.58 -5.18
N ASN A 20 -5.34 10.55 -4.77
CA ASN A 20 -3.88 10.50 -4.92
C ASN A 20 -3.45 10.53 -6.39
N TYR A 21 -4.11 9.74 -7.25
CA TYR A 21 -3.83 9.74 -8.69
C TYR A 21 -3.96 11.12 -9.33
N ASN A 22 -5.06 11.82 -9.07
CA ASN A 22 -5.30 13.15 -9.63
C ASN A 22 -4.25 14.16 -9.14
N ARG A 23 -3.87 14.10 -7.86
CA ARG A 23 -2.83 14.96 -7.29
C ARG A 23 -1.48 14.73 -7.96
N ALA A 24 -1.06 13.47 -8.04
CA ALA A 24 0.19 13.08 -8.68
C ALA A 24 0.21 13.44 -10.18
N LYS A 25 -0.89 13.20 -10.89
CA LYS A 25 -1.03 13.53 -12.33
C LYS A 25 -0.94 15.03 -12.60
N ASN A 26 -1.47 15.85 -11.70
CA ASN A 26 -1.45 17.32 -11.83
C ASN A 26 -0.16 17.96 -11.29
N GLY A 27 0.85 17.16 -10.92
CA GLY A 27 2.11 17.67 -10.37
C GLY A 27 1.94 18.39 -9.02
N LEU A 28 0.85 18.13 -8.29
CA LEU A 28 0.63 18.73 -6.98
C LEU A 28 1.55 18.06 -5.95
N VAL A 29 2.61 18.78 -5.57
CA VAL A 29 3.54 18.38 -4.52
C VAL A 29 3.09 19.01 -3.21
N GLY A 30 3.07 18.24 -2.11
CA GLY A 30 3.38 18.84 -0.80
C GLY A 30 2.45 18.58 0.37
N THR A 31 1.14 18.32 0.22
CA THR A 31 0.27 18.11 1.39
C THR A 31 -0.92 17.21 1.12
N ASP A 32 -1.41 16.49 2.14
CA ASP A 32 -2.63 15.65 2.17
C ASP A 32 -2.65 14.37 1.30
N TRP A 33 -1.56 13.61 1.23
CA TRP A 33 -1.61 12.26 0.67
C TRP A 33 -2.44 11.33 1.56
N ALA A 34 -3.37 10.58 0.98
CA ALA A 34 -4.15 9.58 1.69
C ALA A 34 -3.37 8.25 1.69
N VAL A 35 -2.90 7.77 2.85
CA VAL A 35 -2.35 6.41 2.99
C VAL A 35 -3.51 5.45 3.30
N PRO A 36 -3.93 4.59 2.35
CA PRO A 36 -5.03 3.67 2.60
C PRO A 36 -4.59 2.59 3.59
N LEU A 37 -5.17 2.62 4.78
CA LEU A 37 -4.91 1.64 5.83
C LEU A 37 -6.17 0.81 6.08
N VAL A 38 -6.03 -0.48 5.86
CA VAL A 38 -6.97 -1.53 6.27
C VAL A 38 -6.46 -2.10 7.59
N ASP A 39 -7.11 -1.64 8.65
CA ASP A 39 -7.10 -2.30 9.96
C ASP A 39 -8.47 -2.93 10.12
N ASN A 40 -8.53 -4.22 10.46
CA ASN A 40 -9.61 -4.85 11.24
C ASN A 40 -9.67 -6.38 11.02
N ALA A 41 -9.70 -7.05 12.17
CA ALA A 41 -10.01 -8.44 12.46
C ALA A 41 -9.18 -9.54 11.76
N PHE A 42 -8.74 -10.47 12.61
CA PHE A 42 -8.09 -11.72 12.23
C PHE A 42 -9.02 -12.54 11.32
N GLY A 43 -8.48 -13.13 10.24
CA GLY A 43 -9.23 -14.01 9.35
C GLY A 43 -10.14 -13.35 8.29
N ILE A 44 -10.26 -12.02 8.27
CA ILE A 44 -10.93 -11.32 7.17
C ILE A 44 -9.90 -11.17 6.05
N GLY A 45 -9.96 -11.97 4.99
CA GLY A 45 -8.90 -12.13 3.99
C GLY A 45 -8.42 -10.83 3.30
N LYS A 46 -7.52 -10.09 3.95
CA LYS A 46 -6.94 -8.82 3.50
C LYS A 46 -6.14 -8.98 2.21
N THR A 47 -5.36 -10.05 2.11
CA THR A 47 -4.68 -10.49 0.89
C THR A 47 -5.68 -10.70 -0.25
N ARG A 48 -6.81 -11.35 0.04
CA ARG A 48 -7.91 -11.53 -0.92
C ARG A 48 -8.57 -10.19 -1.26
N PHE A 49 -8.71 -9.27 -0.30
CA PHE A 49 -9.31 -7.95 -0.54
C PHE A 49 -8.52 -7.13 -1.56
N GLY A 50 -7.19 -7.07 -1.47
CA GLY A 50 -6.37 -6.35 -2.46
C GLY A 50 -6.42 -6.98 -3.86
N ALA A 51 -6.40 -8.33 -3.93
CA ALA A 51 -6.56 -9.05 -5.19
C ALA A 51 -7.95 -8.83 -5.83
N GLU A 52 -9.01 -8.92 -5.01
CA GLU A 52 -10.39 -8.67 -5.44
C GLU A 52 -10.61 -7.21 -5.85
N TYR A 53 -9.94 -6.25 -5.21
CA TYR A 53 -10.01 -4.83 -5.55
C TYR A 53 -9.57 -4.58 -7.00
N ILE A 54 -8.38 -5.06 -7.40
CA ILE A 54 -7.91 -4.90 -8.79
C ILE A 54 -8.81 -5.64 -9.76
N ARG A 55 -9.23 -6.86 -9.43
CA ARG A 55 -10.17 -7.63 -10.26
C ARG A 55 -11.46 -6.85 -10.50
N ARG A 56 -12.02 -6.22 -9.46
CA ARG A 56 -13.25 -5.42 -9.55
C ARG A 56 -13.02 -4.13 -10.34
N CYS A 57 -11.90 -3.45 -10.17
CA CYS A 57 -11.53 -2.29 -10.99
C CYS A 57 -11.44 -2.64 -12.48
N ARG A 58 -10.87 -3.79 -12.83
CA ARG A 58 -10.83 -4.29 -14.22
C ARG A 58 -12.24 -4.54 -14.77
N GLN A 59 -13.13 -5.12 -13.97
CA GLN A 59 -14.53 -5.35 -14.39
C GLN A 59 -15.28 -4.05 -14.61
N LEU A 60 -15.13 -3.08 -13.70
CA LEU A 60 -15.74 -1.76 -13.84
C LEU A 60 -15.22 -1.03 -15.07
N TRP A 61 -13.92 -1.15 -15.35
CA TRP A 61 -13.31 -0.60 -16.54
C TRP A 61 -13.87 -1.21 -17.83
N ALA A 62 -13.91 -2.54 -17.91
CA ALA A 62 -14.42 -3.25 -19.06
C ALA A 62 -15.91 -2.99 -19.35
N ALA A 63 -16.68 -2.63 -18.32
CA ALA A 63 -18.09 -2.29 -18.44
C ALA A 63 -18.35 -0.81 -18.75
N ASP A 64 -17.33 0.06 -18.70
CA ASP A 64 -17.46 1.48 -19.02
C ASP A 64 -17.58 1.67 -20.54
N PRO A 65 -18.64 2.30 -21.07
CA PRO A 65 -18.77 2.58 -22.50
C PRO A 65 -17.80 3.69 -22.97
N ASN A 66 -17.21 4.48 -22.06
CA ASN A 66 -16.32 5.60 -22.36
C ASN A 66 -14.88 5.30 -21.92
N GLN A 67 -14.36 4.12 -22.27
CA GLN A 67 -13.00 3.70 -21.91
C GLN A 67 -11.93 4.65 -22.51
N VAL A 68 -11.41 5.54 -21.67
CA VAL A 68 -10.18 6.32 -21.86
C VAL A 68 -8.97 5.69 -21.16
N ASP A 69 -8.01 5.20 -21.94
CA ASP A 69 -6.85 4.44 -21.44
C ASP A 69 -6.01 5.13 -20.36
N ASP A 70 -5.89 6.46 -20.41
CA ASP A 70 -5.16 7.29 -19.44
C ASP A 70 -6.03 7.85 -18.31
N SER A 71 -7.23 7.29 -18.12
CA SER A 71 -8.05 7.58 -16.95
C SER A 71 -7.52 6.87 -15.71
N PHE A 72 -7.99 7.30 -14.53
CA PHE A 72 -7.70 6.63 -13.27
C PHE A 72 -8.06 5.13 -13.29
N LEU A 73 -9.25 4.77 -13.81
CA LEU A 73 -9.67 3.37 -13.89
C LEU A 73 -8.90 2.59 -14.95
N GLY A 74 -8.62 3.21 -16.11
CA GLY A 74 -7.74 2.64 -17.13
C GLY A 74 -6.36 2.30 -16.57
N THR A 75 -5.75 3.23 -15.84
CA THR A 75 -4.46 3.05 -15.17
C THR A 75 -4.53 1.91 -14.12
N LEU A 76 -5.52 1.93 -13.23
CA LEU A 76 -5.68 0.87 -12.22
C LEU A 76 -5.91 -0.52 -12.82
N SER A 77 -6.66 -0.60 -13.92
CA SER A 77 -6.99 -1.88 -14.57
C SER A 77 -5.73 -2.60 -15.08
N LYS A 78 -4.72 -1.83 -15.48
CA LYS A 78 -3.43 -2.30 -16.01
C LYS A 78 -2.39 -2.62 -14.92
N CYS A 79 -2.74 -2.45 -13.64
CA CYS A 79 -1.77 -2.62 -12.56
C CYS A 79 -1.23 -4.07 -12.47
N HIS A 80 0.10 -4.19 -12.35
CA HIS A 80 0.71 -5.35 -11.71
C HIS A 80 0.52 -5.25 -10.19
N THR A 81 0.31 -6.39 -9.53
CA THR A 81 0.10 -6.43 -8.08
C THR A 81 1.32 -7.02 -7.40
N ILE A 82 1.99 -6.19 -6.61
CA ILE A 82 3.15 -6.54 -5.81
C ILE A 82 2.68 -6.74 -4.37
N HIS A 83 2.80 -7.96 -3.87
CA HIS A 83 2.46 -8.30 -2.48
C HIS A 83 3.75 -8.37 -1.67
N ILE A 84 3.81 -7.61 -0.58
CA ILE A 84 4.97 -7.53 0.29
C ILE A 84 4.52 -7.79 1.73
N GLN A 85 5.23 -8.66 2.41
CA GLN A 85 5.11 -8.84 3.85
C GLN A 85 6.47 -8.56 4.47
N PHE A 86 6.52 -7.57 5.36
CA PHE A 86 7.73 -7.21 6.08
C PHE A 86 7.85 -7.97 7.39
N SER A 87 9.09 -8.21 7.80
CA SER A 87 9.46 -8.72 9.11
C SER A 87 10.13 -7.61 9.95
N PRO A 88 10.24 -7.78 11.28
CA PRO A 88 11.00 -6.86 12.13
C PRO A 88 12.43 -6.64 11.61
N THR A 89 13.10 -7.67 11.13
CA THR A 89 14.47 -7.58 10.59
C THR A 89 14.58 -6.73 9.33
N ASP A 90 13.48 -6.53 8.60
CA ASP A 90 13.42 -5.68 7.42
C ASP A 90 13.35 -4.19 7.77
N LEU A 91 12.70 -3.84 8.89
CA LEU A 91 12.36 -2.44 9.20
C LEU A 91 13.09 -1.90 10.43
N LEU A 92 13.58 -2.76 11.32
CA LEU A 92 14.15 -2.39 12.61
C LEU A 92 15.65 -2.73 12.70
N ASP A 93 16.37 -1.96 13.51
CA ASP A 93 17.73 -2.29 13.96
C ASP A 93 17.74 -3.13 15.24
N ALA A 94 18.94 -3.36 15.81
CA ALA A 94 19.11 -4.19 17.00
C ALA A 94 18.48 -3.59 18.28
N GLU A 95 18.29 -2.27 18.28
CA GLU A 95 17.66 -1.52 19.36
C GLU A 95 16.17 -1.29 19.10
N SER A 96 15.61 -2.00 18.12
CA SER A 96 14.20 -1.92 17.71
C SER A 96 13.81 -0.52 17.22
N GLU A 97 14.76 0.28 16.74
CA GLU A 97 14.47 1.53 16.08
C GLU A 97 14.25 1.34 14.57
N PHE A 98 13.35 2.14 14.00
CA PHE A 98 13.14 2.16 12.56
C PHE A 98 14.44 2.51 11.81
N ASN A 99 14.90 1.60 10.97
CA ASN A 99 16.11 1.74 10.18
C ASN A 99 15.76 2.01 8.71
N PHE A 100 15.98 3.25 8.27
CA PHE A 100 15.64 3.69 6.91
C PHE A 100 16.38 2.90 5.82
N VAL A 101 17.69 2.68 5.98
CA VAL A 101 18.51 2.01 4.96
C VAL A 101 18.06 0.57 4.78
N LYS A 102 17.82 -0.15 5.89
CA LYS A 102 17.25 -1.50 5.87
C LYS A 102 15.87 -1.52 5.21
N ALA A 103 14.99 -0.59 5.60
CA ALA A 103 13.63 -0.55 5.07
C ALA A 103 13.62 -0.33 3.55
N VAL A 104 14.46 0.58 3.02
CA VAL A 104 14.62 0.79 1.57
C VAL A 104 15.13 -0.48 0.88
N ALA A 105 16.21 -1.07 1.41
CA ALA A 105 16.79 -2.28 0.83
C ALA A 105 15.79 -3.45 0.83
N ALA A 106 15.05 -3.63 1.92
CA ALA A 106 14.02 -4.65 2.02
C ALA A 106 12.84 -4.38 1.07
N PHE A 107 12.40 -3.13 0.93
CA PHE A 107 11.32 -2.76 0.02
C PHE A 107 11.68 -3.14 -1.42
N VAL A 108 12.85 -2.71 -1.89
CA VAL A 108 13.34 -3.03 -3.25
C VAL A 108 13.53 -4.53 -3.42
N ARG A 109 14.19 -5.21 -2.46
CA ARG A 109 14.41 -6.66 -2.51
C ARG A 109 13.11 -7.44 -2.64
N HIS A 110 12.08 -7.08 -1.88
CA HIS A 110 10.78 -7.74 -1.95
C HIS A 110 10.10 -7.49 -3.31
N VAL A 111 10.19 -6.29 -3.88
CA VAL A 111 9.70 -6.02 -5.23
C VAL A 111 10.43 -6.85 -6.29
N CYS A 112 11.77 -6.91 -6.25
CA CYS A 112 12.58 -7.74 -7.15
C CYS A 112 12.12 -9.20 -7.09
N ARG A 113 11.99 -9.75 -5.88
CA ARG A 113 11.55 -11.13 -5.66
C ARG A 113 10.17 -11.40 -6.27
N VAL A 114 9.22 -10.47 -6.16
CA VAL A 114 7.91 -10.65 -6.78
C VAL A 114 8.03 -10.68 -8.32
N PHE A 115 8.85 -9.83 -8.91
CA PHE A 115 9.07 -9.85 -10.37
C PHE A 115 9.69 -11.14 -10.86
N GLU A 116 10.72 -11.63 -10.18
CA GLU A 116 11.37 -12.90 -10.51
C GLU A 116 10.39 -14.08 -10.39
N LEU A 117 9.64 -14.16 -9.29
CA LEU A 117 8.78 -15.31 -9.02
C LEU A 117 7.47 -15.29 -9.82
N LYS A 118 6.86 -14.12 -10.01
CA LYS A 118 5.51 -13.98 -10.57
C LYS A 118 5.49 -13.55 -12.03
N TYR A 119 6.47 -12.74 -12.43
CA TYR A 119 6.51 -12.11 -13.75
C TYR A 119 7.64 -12.66 -14.64
N GLY A 120 8.38 -13.66 -14.14
CA GLY A 120 9.32 -14.46 -14.94
C GLY A 120 10.62 -13.75 -15.31
N GLY A 121 10.88 -12.57 -14.74
CA GLY A 121 12.09 -11.80 -15.02
C GLY A 121 12.15 -10.50 -14.26
N LEU A 122 13.38 -10.01 -14.05
CA LEU A 122 13.64 -8.75 -13.38
C LEU A 122 13.63 -7.59 -14.41
N PRO A 123 12.77 -6.57 -14.25
CA PRO A 123 12.80 -5.36 -15.07
C PRO A 123 14.16 -4.67 -15.02
N ARG A 124 14.57 -3.98 -16.08
CA ARG A 124 15.85 -3.25 -16.13
C ARG A 124 15.93 -2.18 -15.05
N ALA A 125 14.82 -1.52 -14.74
CA ALA A 125 14.72 -0.55 -13.63
C ALA A 125 15.12 -1.14 -12.26
N LEU A 126 15.05 -2.46 -12.09
CA LEU A 126 15.43 -3.17 -10.87
C LEU A 126 16.77 -3.92 -10.99
N SER A 127 17.47 -3.80 -12.12
CA SER A 127 18.81 -4.41 -12.27
C SER A 127 19.81 -3.84 -11.26
N PRO A 128 20.84 -4.61 -10.83
CA PRO A 128 21.83 -4.13 -9.87
C PRO A 128 22.45 -2.78 -10.24
N LYS A 129 22.90 -2.65 -11.50
CA LYS A 129 23.42 -1.38 -12.05
C LYS A 129 22.41 -0.23 -11.93
N SER A 130 21.14 -0.51 -12.22
CA SER A 130 20.08 0.48 -12.13
C SER A 130 19.80 0.97 -10.72
N LEU A 131 19.99 0.10 -9.72
CA LEU A 131 19.84 0.44 -8.30
C LEU A 131 21.07 1.17 -7.74
N GLU A 132 22.26 0.92 -8.29
CA GLU A 132 23.48 1.67 -7.98
C GLU A 132 23.42 3.11 -8.52
N ASP A 133 22.96 3.28 -9.76
CA ASP A 133 22.87 4.59 -10.42
C ASP A 133 21.73 5.47 -9.85
N ARG A 134 20.72 4.87 -9.20
CA ARG A 134 19.54 5.57 -8.69
C ARG A 134 19.58 5.67 -7.17
N THR A 135 19.85 6.87 -6.69
CA THR A 135 20.04 7.14 -5.25
C THR A 135 18.75 7.26 -4.45
N SER A 136 17.58 7.35 -5.11
CA SER A 136 16.29 7.59 -4.44
C SER A 136 15.19 6.64 -4.89
N LEU A 137 14.29 6.32 -3.95
CA LEU A 137 13.22 5.34 -4.14
C LEU A 137 12.21 5.78 -5.21
N ASP A 138 11.91 7.08 -5.28
CA ASP A 138 11.04 7.69 -6.28
C ASP A 138 11.56 7.52 -7.70
N LEU A 139 12.87 7.68 -7.92
CA LEU A 139 13.46 7.41 -9.23
C LEU A 139 13.33 5.93 -9.58
N VAL A 140 13.69 5.01 -8.67
CA VAL A 140 13.56 3.57 -8.93
C VAL A 140 12.13 3.21 -9.34
N PHE A 141 11.12 3.69 -8.60
CA PHE A 141 9.73 3.37 -8.91
C PHE A 141 9.17 4.10 -10.12
N ALA A 142 9.63 5.33 -10.43
CA ALA A 142 9.21 6.03 -11.64
C ALA A 142 9.63 5.23 -12.89
N TYR A 143 10.92 4.89 -12.99
CA TYR A 143 11.45 4.07 -14.09
C TYR A 143 10.80 2.68 -14.15
N LEU A 144 10.57 2.07 -12.99
CA LEU A 144 9.87 0.78 -12.94
C LEU A 144 8.46 0.90 -13.53
N THR A 145 7.68 1.92 -13.13
CA THR A 145 6.32 2.11 -13.65
C THR A 145 6.28 2.53 -15.12
N ASP A 146 7.37 3.08 -15.66
CA ASP A 146 7.51 3.35 -17.09
C ASP A 146 7.80 2.06 -17.88
N GLU A 147 8.61 1.16 -17.32
CA GLU A 147 8.98 -0.09 -17.96
C GLU A 147 7.88 -1.15 -17.90
N VAL A 148 7.25 -1.34 -16.74
CA VAL A 148 6.29 -2.44 -16.50
C VAL A 148 4.84 -1.95 -16.44
N GLY A 149 4.62 -0.65 -16.63
CA GLY A 149 3.32 -0.04 -16.43
C GLY A 149 2.95 0.14 -14.95
N PRO A 150 1.68 0.45 -14.66
CA PRO A 150 1.25 0.85 -13.32
C PRO A 150 1.36 -0.30 -12.31
N LEU A 151 1.49 0.05 -11.04
CA LEU A 151 1.72 -0.88 -9.94
C LEU A 151 0.74 -0.64 -8.79
N LEU A 152 0.21 -1.71 -8.24
CA LEU A 152 -0.39 -1.74 -6.91
C LEU A 152 0.53 -2.48 -5.95
N ILE A 153 1.00 -1.80 -4.91
CA ILE A 153 1.76 -2.39 -3.82
C ILE A 153 0.84 -2.65 -2.63
N LEU A 154 0.64 -3.93 -2.33
CA LEU A 154 -0.08 -4.39 -1.15
C LEU A 154 0.94 -4.77 -0.08
N ILE A 155 0.99 -3.96 0.98
CA ILE A 155 1.81 -4.22 2.16
C ILE A 155 0.94 -4.94 3.17
N ASP A 156 1.13 -6.24 3.29
CA ASP A 156 0.31 -7.11 4.12
C ASP A 156 0.95 -7.36 5.48
N ASP A 157 0.09 -7.60 6.44
CA ASP A 157 0.42 -7.79 7.86
C ASP A 157 1.48 -6.83 8.41
N ILE A 158 1.34 -5.53 8.13
CA ILE A 158 2.30 -4.50 8.57
C ILE A 158 2.48 -4.48 10.10
N GLY A 159 1.50 -5.00 10.84
CA GLY A 159 1.57 -5.14 12.30
C GLY A 159 2.73 -6.03 12.73
N ALA A 160 2.91 -7.17 12.05
CA ALA A 160 3.97 -8.13 12.34
C ALA A 160 5.37 -7.55 12.08
N ALA A 161 5.50 -6.65 11.11
CA ALA A 161 6.77 -5.99 10.79
C ALA A 161 7.29 -5.08 11.92
N PHE A 162 6.42 -4.71 12.88
CA PHE A 162 6.77 -3.96 14.07
C PHE A 162 6.55 -4.79 15.35
N GLY A 163 6.34 -6.10 15.23
CA GLY A 163 6.07 -7.03 16.33
C GLY A 163 7.31 -7.39 17.13
N ASP A 164 8.04 -6.39 17.61
CA ASP A 164 9.16 -6.56 18.55
C ASP A 164 8.65 -6.40 19.99
N ASP A 165 9.08 -7.29 20.89
CA ASP A 165 8.72 -7.28 22.30
C ASP A 165 9.32 -6.10 23.07
N LYS A 166 10.41 -5.52 22.56
CA LYS A 166 11.01 -4.29 23.12
C LYS A 166 10.18 -3.04 22.81
N LEU A 167 9.29 -3.10 21.83
CA LEU A 167 8.46 -1.96 21.43
C LEU A 167 7.07 -2.03 22.06
N ASP A 168 6.74 -1.00 22.84
CA ASP A 168 5.37 -0.72 23.21
C ASP A 168 4.56 -0.18 22.02
N ASP A 169 3.25 -0.04 22.20
CA ASP A 169 2.34 0.45 21.16
C ASP A 169 2.68 1.88 20.69
N VAL A 170 3.29 2.70 21.55
CA VAL A 170 3.73 4.07 21.20
C VAL A 170 4.92 4.01 20.25
N GLY A 171 5.92 3.19 20.57
CA GLY A 171 7.09 2.92 19.75
C GLY A 171 6.73 2.33 18.40
N LYS A 172 5.80 1.36 18.37
CA LYS A 172 5.28 0.77 17.13
C LYS A 172 4.62 1.82 16.23
N ARG A 173 3.79 2.71 16.79
CA ARG A 173 3.20 3.85 16.03
C ARG A 173 4.25 4.80 15.50
N LYS A 174 5.28 5.12 16.30
CA LYS A 174 6.39 5.99 15.87
C LYS A 174 7.14 5.37 14.68
N CYS A 175 7.41 4.07 14.73
CA CYS A 175 8.08 3.35 13.63
C CYS A 175 7.21 3.27 12.38
N LEU A 176 5.91 2.97 12.51
CA LEU A 176 4.98 3.01 11.38
C LEU A 176 4.92 4.40 10.74
N ARG A 177 4.90 5.47 11.54
CA ARG A 177 4.92 6.84 11.03
C ARG A 177 6.20 7.13 10.26
N LYS A 178 7.36 6.75 10.80
CA LYS A 178 8.65 6.85 10.10
C LYS A 178 8.64 6.05 8.78
N PHE A 179 8.04 4.87 8.75
CA PHE A 179 7.88 4.09 7.52
C PHE A 179 7.03 4.83 6.47
N CYS A 180 5.85 5.35 6.85
CA CYS A 180 5.00 6.10 5.92
C CYS A 180 5.70 7.36 5.39
N ILE A 181 6.40 8.10 6.24
CA ILE A 181 7.08 9.36 5.86
C ILE A 181 8.29 9.10 4.98
N ASN A 182 9.13 8.11 5.33
CA ASN A 182 10.42 7.94 4.67
C ASN A 182 10.37 6.96 3.49
N ILE A 183 9.40 6.03 3.46
CA ILE A 183 9.31 5.00 2.42
C ILE A 183 8.15 5.27 1.47
N LEU A 184 6.94 5.53 1.98
CA LEU A 184 5.76 5.68 1.11
C LEU A 184 5.60 7.10 0.57
N LYS A 185 5.89 8.12 1.37
CA LYS A 185 5.76 9.52 0.94
C LYS A 185 6.53 9.85 -0.33
N PRO A 186 7.81 9.48 -0.47
CA PRO A 186 8.60 9.85 -1.65
C PRO A 186 8.00 9.35 -2.95
N ILE A 187 7.30 8.23 -2.90
CA ILE A 187 6.76 7.53 -4.07
C ILE A 187 5.28 7.87 -4.36
N PHE A 188 4.62 8.71 -3.56
CA PHE A 188 3.24 9.17 -3.83
C PHE A 188 3.11 10.11 -5.03
N SER A 189 4.18 10.79 -5.42
CA SER A 189 4.22 11.65 -6.61
C SER A 189 4.11 10.86 -7.92
N ILE A 190 4.26 9.54 -7.87
CA ILE A 190 4.16 8.66 -9.03
C ILE A 190 2.69 8.29 -9.24
N HIS A 191 2.02 8.98 -10.17
CA HIS A 191 0.61 8.69 -10.53
C HIS A 191 0.39 7.24 -11.05
N ARG A 192 1.49 6.60 -11.43
CA ARG A 192 1.73 5.18 -11.74
C ARG A 192 1.42 4.16 -10.64
N LEU A 193 1.41 4.62 -9.39
CA LEU A 193 1.71 3.78 -8.23
C LEU A 193 0.64 3.92 -7.15
N PHE A 194 0.12 2.79 -6.71
CA PHE A 194 -0.98 2.68 -5.73
C PHE A 194 -0.55 1.84 -4.54
N PHE A 195 -1.10 2.12 -3.36
CA PHE A 195 -0.72 1.45 -2.12
C PHE A 195 -1.93 1.02 -1.31
N LEU A 196 -1.83 -0.17 -0.73
CA LEU A 196 -2.73 -0.61 0.32
C LEU A 196 -1.90 -1.16 1.48
N ILE A 197 -2.00 -0.55 2.65
CA ILE A 197 -1.44 -1.10 3.88
C ILE A 197 -2.52 -1.92 4.56
N ALA A 198 -2.24 -3.18 4.81
CA ALA A 198 -3.11 -4.13 5.47
C ALA A 198 -2.42 -4.64 6.74
N GLY A 199 -3.17 -4.73 7.84
CA GLY A 199 -2.64 -5.26 9.09
C GLY A 199 -3.73 -5.51 10.13
N SER A 200 -3.34 -6.16 11.23
CA SER A 200 -4.19 -6.34 12.40
C SER A 200 -3.32 -6.24 13.64
N ALA A 201 -3.26 -5.05 14.24
CA ALA A 201 -2.53 -4.83 15.50
C ALA A 201 -3.15 -3.68 16.30
N PRO A 202 -3.16 -3.76 17.65
CA PRO A 202 -3.78 -2.73 18.50
C PRO A 202 -3.30 -1.31 18.19
N PHE A 203 -2.01 -1.15 17.89
CA PHE A 203 -1.41 0.14 17.59
C PHE A 203 -1.89 0.77 16.27
N LEU A 204 -2.44 -0.02 15.33
CA LEU A 204 -3.00 0.46 14.06
C LEU A 204 -4.36 1.14 14.27
N SER A 205 -5.15 0.66 15.23
CA SER A 205 -6.50 1.16 15.52
C SER A 205 -6.53 2.57 16.08
N ASN A 206 -5.38 3.10 16.52
CA ASN A 206 -5.18 4.49 16.96
C ASN A 206 -4.06 5.22 16.21
N ALA A 207 -3.55 4.65 15.10
CA ALA A 207 -2.49 5.29 14.32
C ALA A 207 -3.02 6.52 13.57
N THR A 208 -2.74 7.71 14.09
CA THR A 208 -2.84 8.96 13.34
C THR A 208 -1.52 9.16 12.60
N LEU A 209 -1.53 8.97 11.28
CA LEU A 209 -0.33 9.19 10.45
C LEU A 209 -0.14 10.66 10.06
N ALA A 210 -0.98 11.56 10.60
CA ALA A 210 -1.00 12.98 10.23
C ALA A 210 0.29 13.71 10.60
N ASP A 211 1.00 14.24 9.62
CA ASP A 211 2.18 15.11 9.83
C ASP A 211 2.08 16.45 9.06
N GLY A 212 0.88 16.82 8.61
CA GLY A 212 0.63 17.96 7.72
C GLY A 212 0.83 17.65 6.24
N SER A 213 1.46 16.52 5.89
CA SER A 213 1.74 16.12 4.50
C SER A 213 1.14 14.77 4.09
N ILE A 214 0.90 13.89 5.07
CA ILE A 214 0.22 12.61 4.90
C ILE A 214 -0.96 12.56 5.87
N SER A 215 -2.07 11.96 5.47
CA SER A 215 -3.17 11.60 6.36
C SER A 215 -3.43 10.09 6.28
N SER A 216 -3.67 9.46 7.43
CA SER A 216 -4.14 8.07 7.47
C SER A 216 -5.57 8.03 6.97
N ALA A 217 -5.80 7.33 5.86
CA ALA A 217 -7.11 7.18 5.25
C ALA A 217 -7.64 5.77 5.52
N ARG A 218 -8.50 5.64 6.53
CA ARG A 218 -9.00 4.32 6.95
C ARG A 218 -10.02 3.76 5.98
N VAL A 219 -9.79 2.52 5.57
CA VAL A 219 -10.74 1.70 4.82
C VAL A 219 -11.51 0.87 5.83
N SER A 220 -12.81 1.14 5.97
CA SER A 220 -13.63 0.60 7.06
C SER A 220 -14.48 -0.58 6.59
N PHE A 221 -14.26 -1.73 7.21
CA PHE A 221 -15.12 -2.90 7.07
C PHE A 221 -16.26 -2.83 8.10
N ARG A 222 -17.42 -2.29 7.72
CA ARG A 222 -18.61 -2.40 8.59
C ARG A 222 -19.20 -3.80 8.45
N GLY A 223 -19.18 -4.58 9.53
CA GLY A 223 -20.09 -5.71 9.70
C GLY A 223 -21.48 -5.18 10.07
N ARG A 224 -22.55 -5.72 9.46
CA ARG A 224 -23.90 -5.51 10.01
C ARG A 224 -23.92 -6.17 11.40
N LYS A 225 -24.30 -5.42 12.45
CA LYS A 225 -24.71 -6.05 13.72
C LYS A 225 -25.85 -7.01 13.36
N GLN A 226 -25.72 -8.29 13.71
CA GLN A 226 -26.89 -9.17 13.77
C GLN A 226 -27.88 -8.50 14.72
N GLN A 227 -29.05 -8.14 14.21
CA GLN A 227 -30.19 -7.85 15.08
C GLN A 227 -30.41 -9.11 15.92
N GLN A 228 -30.24 -8.97 17.24
CA GLN A 228 -30.80 -9.93 18.17
C GLN A 228 -32.30 -9.93 17.95
N ILE A 229 -32.80 -10.96 17.29
CA ILE A 229 -34.21 -11.34 17.38
C ILE A 229 -34.32 -11.98 18.76
N THR A 230 -34.71 -11.20 19.76
CA THR A 230 -35.28 -11.74 21.00
C THR A 230 -36.61 -12.36 20.62
N GLY A 231 -36.67 -13.69 20.67
CA GLY A 231 -37.92 -14.44 20.77
C GLY A 231 -38.48 -14.35 22.19
#